data_AF-A0NHX7-F1
#
_entry.id   AF-A0NHX7-F1
#
_cell.length_a   1.000
_cell.length_b   1.000
_cell.length_c   1.000
_cell.angle_alpha   90.00
_cell.angle_beta   90.00
_cell.angle_gamma   90.00
#
_symmetry.space_group_name_H-M   'P 1'
#
loop_
_entity.id
_entity.type
_entity.pdbx_description
1 polymer ?
#
loop_
_entity_poly.entity_id
_entity_poly.type
_entity_poly.pdbx_seq_one_letter_code
_entity_poly.pdbx_strand_id
1 'polypeptide(L)'
;MKALAKKFSTKIESVKVDIIYATITGNNELLANAVANEFKKRGQTPEIHEFDDTDIFDLEDSDIIVLVCYTYDNGSIPDESLDFFDDMQEIDWTDKICAILGSGDKFYGQDYCKAVDTFAEQIKKTGANLATSPVKIQLAPDESDAPAIKKCVSELLAASN
;
A
#
# COMPACT_ATOMS: atom_id res chain seq x y z
N MET A 1 1.08 -35.21 -36.84
CA MET A 1 0.41 -34.32 -35.86
C MET A 1 1.22 -34.34 -34.57
N LYS A 2 1.97 -33.27 -34.28
CA LYS A 2 2.59 -33.01 -32.96
C LYS A 2 2.15 -31.60 -32.57
N ALA A 3 1.29 -31.49 -31.56
CA ALA A 3 0.95 -30.21 -30.97
C ALA A 3 2.12 -29.79 -30.07
N LEU A 4 2.76 -28.67 -30.41
CA LEU A 4 3.72 -27.99 -29.56
C LEU A 4 2.93 -27.19 -28.52
N ALA A 5 2.92 -27.68 -27.28
CA ALA A 5 2.50 -26.88 -26.13
C ALA A 5 3.53 -25.76 -25.94
N LYS A 6 3.17 -24.53 -26.32
CA LYS A 6 3.92 -23.32 -25.97
C LYS A 6 3.76 -23.13 -24.46
N LYS A 7 4.77 -23.54 -23.68
CA LYS A 7 4.89 -23.11 -22.29
C LYS A 7 5.07 -21.58 -22.32
N PHE A 8 4.01 -20.84 -22.00
CA PHE A 8 4.13 -19.45 -21.63
C PHE A 8 4.79 -19.42 -20.26
N SER A 9 6.11 -19.34 -20.25
CA SER A 9 6.84 -18.82 -19.09
C SER A 9 6.82 -17.31 -19.26
N THR A 10 5.74 -16.65 -18.82
CA THR A 10 5.75 -15.20 -18.68
C THR A 10 6.80 -14.88 -17.63
N LYS A 11 7.92 -14.32 -18.06
CA LYS A 11 8.87 -13.68 -17.15
C LYS A 11 8.07 -12.52 -16.56
N ILE A 12 7.65 -12.64 -15.31
CA ILE A 12 7.08 -11.50 -14.60
C ILE A 12 8.23 -10.49 -14.50
N GLU A 13 8.07 -9.30 -15.07
CA GLU A 13 9.06 -8.25 -14.87
C GLU A 13 9.12 -7.94 -13.37
N SER A 14 10.33 -7.83 -12.84
CA SER A 14 10.52 -7.51 -11.43
C SER A 14 10.14 -6.05 -11.28
N VAL A 15 9.15 -5.76 -10.43
CA VAL A 15 8.76 -4.39 -10.08
C VAL A 15 9.35 -4.05 -8.72
N LYS A 16 9.85 -2.82 -8.56
CA LYS A 16 10.31 -2.31 -7.27
C LYS A 16 9.08 -1.92 -6.46
N VAL A 17 8.89 -2.60 -5.33
CA VAL A 17 7.74 -2.42 -4.44
C VAL A 17 8.21 -1.96 -3.08
N ASP A 18 7.72 -0.81 -2.64
CA ASP A 18 7.96 -0.29 -1.31
C ASP A 18 6.65 -0.27 -0.52
N ILE A 19 6.71 -0.72 0.73
CA ILE A 19 5.59 -0.72 1.67
C ILE A 19 5.98 0.12 2.89
N ILE A 20 5.30 1.25 3.08
CA ILE A 20 5.59 2.18 4.17
C ILE A 20 4.46 2.11 5.18
N TYR A 21 4.75 1.91 6.46
CA TYR A 21 3.73 1.79 7.50
C TYR A 21 4.02 2.62 8.74
N ALA A 22 2.96 2.94 9.48
CA ALA A 22 3.04 3.48 10.85
C ALA A 22 2.15 2.62 11.75
N THR A 23 2.54 2.43 13.02
CA THR A 23 1.84 1.56 13.96
C THR A 23 2.11 1.93 15.41
N ILE A 24 1.11 1.77 16.30
CA ILE A 24 1.29 1.85 17.77
C ILE A 24 1.15 0.47 18.41
N THR A 25 0.12 -0.29 18.04
CA THR A 25 -0.22 -1.58 18.67
C THR A 25 0.04 -2.79 17.76
N GLY A 26 0.70 -2.61 16.63
CA GLY A 26 1.12 -3.68 15.72
C GLY A 26 0.12 -4.07 14.61
N ASN A 27 -1.12 -3.57 14.62
CA ASN A 27 -2.11 -3.98 13.61
C ASN A 27 -1.69 -3.61 12.18
N ASN A 28 -1.10 -2.43 12.00
CA ASN A 28 -0.65 -1.97 10.68
C ASN A 28 0.64 -2.66 10.23
N GLU A 29 1.55 -2.98 11.15
CA GLU A 29 2.72 -3.81 10.86
C GLU A 29 2.29 -5.21 10.38
N LEU A 30 1.31 -5.82 11.05
CA LEU A 30 0.72 -7.09 10.60
C LEU A 30 0.08 -6.97 9.21
N LEU A 31 -0.60 -5.85 8.94
CA LEU A 31 -1.22 -5.58 7.64
C LEU A 31 -0.18 -5.36 6.54
N ALA A 32 0.87 -4.58 6.79
CA ALA A 32 2.00 -4.38 5.88
C ALA A 32 2.68 -5.71 5.56
N ASN A 33 2.95 -6.54 6.58
CA ASN A 33 3.49 -7.89 6.40
C ASN A 33 2.55 -8.80 5.61
N ALA A 34 1.23 -8.71 5.81
CA ALA A 34 0.25 -9.48 5.05
C ALA A 34 0.24 -9.11 3.56
N VAL A 35 0.31 -7.81 3.24
CA VAL A 35 0.47 -7.31 1.87
C VAL A 35 1.79 -7.78 1.27
N ALA A 36 2.90 -7.63 2.01
CA ALA A 36 4.22 -8.07 1.57
C ALA A 36 4.27 -9.57 1.23
N ASN A 37 3.66 -10.39 2.09
CA ASN A 37 3.56 -11.83 1.88
C ASN A 37 2.73 -12.19 0.65
N GLU A 38 1.71 -11.39 0.32
CA GLU A 38 0.91 -11.59 -0.89
C GLU A 38 1.67 -11.22 -2.16
N PHE A 39 2.50 -10.17 -2.14
CA PHE A 39 3.47 -9.89 -3.22
C PHE A 39 4.49 -11.02 -3.40
N LYS A 40 5.06 -11.53 -2.30
CA LYS A 40 6.02 -12.65 -2.31
C LYS A 40 5.46 -13.91 -2.96
N LYS A 41 4.19 -14.25 -2.69
CA LYS A 41 3.50 -15.38 -3.35
C LYS A 41 3.39 -15.23 -4.87
N ARG A 42 3.49 -13.99 -5.37
CA ARG A 42 3.39 -13.62 -6.80
C ARG A 42 4.74 -13.32 -7.43
N GLY A 43 5.83 -13.64 -6.73
CA GLY A 43 7.19 -13.54 -7.25
C GLY A 43 7.84 -12.17 -7.11
N GLN A 44 7.26 -11.24 -6.34
CA GLN A 44 7.86 -9.93 -6.06
C GLN A 44 8.50 -9.90 -4.67
N THR A 45 9.51 -9.06 -4.48
CA THR A 45 10.24 -8.91 -3.22
C THR A 45 10.10 -7.49 -2.70
N PRO A 46 9.00 -7.16 -2.00
CA PRO A 46 8.81 -5.81 -1.48
C PRO A 46 9.77 -5.50 -0.33
N GLU A 47 10.20 -4.26 -0.27
CA GLU A 47 10.88 -3.66 0.89
C GLU A 47 9.83 -3.04 1.81
N ILE A 48 10.07 -3.11 3.12
CA ILE A 48 9.13 -2.62 4.14
C ILE A 48 9.88 -1.64 5.02
N HIS A 49 9.32 -0.45 5.18
CA HIS A 49 9.89 0.66 5.94
C HIS A 49 8.84 1.27 6.87
N GLU A 50 9.28 1.91 7.94
CA GLU A 50 8.42 2.76 8.76
C GLU A 50 8.39 4.18 8.20
N PHE A 51 7.29 4.92 8.41
CA PHE A 51 7.16 6.28 7.87
C PHE A 51 8.26 7.23 8.38
N ASP A 52 8.65 7.12 9.65
CA ASP A 52 9.67 7.97 10.27
C ASP A 52 11.10 7.64 9.80
N ASP A 53 11.31 6.43 9.29
CA ASP A 53 12.58 5.97 8.72
C ASP A 53 12.64 6.14 7.18
N THR A 54 11.57 6.61 6.53
CA THR A 54 11.50 6.72 5.06
C THR A 54 11.71 8.16 4.59
N ASP A 55 12.80 8.39 3.85
CA ASP A 55 12.93 9.59 3.02
C ASP A 55 12.14 9.38 1.71
N ILE A 56 11.27 10.32 1.37
CA ILE A 56 10.43 10.21 0.18
C ILE A 56 11.24 10.18 -1.12
N PHE A 57 12.44 10.77 -1.14
CA PHE A 57 13.32 10.76 -2.31
C PHE A 57 13.82 9.34 -2.64
N ASP A 58 13.88 8.43 -1.66
CA ASP A 58 14.27 7.03 -1.89
C ASP A 58 13.21 6.25 -2.71
N LEU A 59 12.00 6.81 -2.81
CA LEU A 59 10.88 6.24 -3.55
C LEU A 59 10.86 6.65 -5.04
N GLU A 60 11.78 7.50 -5.52
CA GLU A 60 11.84 7.94 -6.92
C GLU A 60 11.95 6.76 -7.89
N ASP A 61 12.71 5.73 -7.54
CA ASP A 61 12.91 4.52 -8.35
C ASP A 61 11.81 3.46 -8.17
N SER A 62 10.83 3.68 -7.30
CA SER A 62 9.78 2.70 -6.99
C SER A 62 8.66 2.72 -8.04
N ASP A 63 8.29 1.53 -8.51
CA ASP A 63 7.17 1.32 -9.43
C ASP A 63 5.84 1.29 -8.67
N ILE A 64 5.83 0.57 -7.54
CA ILE A 64 4.66 0.38 -6.68
C ILE A 64 4.97 0.87 -5.27
N ILE A 65 4.12 1.74 -4.75
CA ILE A 65 4.20 2.25 -3.37
C ILE A 65 2.90 1.89 -2.64
N VAL A 66 3.02 1.19 -1.52
CA VAL A 66 1.88 0.86 -0.66
C VAL A 66 2.04 1.54 0.67
N LEU A 67 1.11 2.43 1.00
CA LEU A 67 1.05 3.08 2.30
C LEU A 67 0.14 2.30 3.24
N VAL A 68 0.52 2.15 4.51
CA VAL A 68 -0.28 1.49 5.56
C VAL A 68 -0.33 2.39 6.81
N CYS A 69 -1.38 3.20 6.91
CA CYS A 69 -1.46 4.26 7.91
C CYS A 69 -2.66 4.04 8.84
N TYR A 70 -2.47 4.27 10.14
CA TYR A 70 -3.57 4.25 11.12
C TYR A 70 -4.17 5.64 11.20
N THR A 71 -5.20 5.80 12.02
CA THR A 71 -5.81 7.10 12.28
C THR A 71 -5.67 7.42 13.75
N TYR A 72 -5.22 8.63 14.04
CA TYR A 72 -5.04 9.12 15.40
C TYR A 72 -6.16 10.10 15.79
N ASP A 73 -6.47 10.15 17.09
CA ASP A 73 -7.49 11.03 17.70
C ASP A 73 -8.73 11.25 16.80
N ASN A 74 -9.10 12.51 16.58
CA ASN A 74 -10.28 12.95 15.83
C ASN A 74 -10.08 12.84 14.30
N GLY A 75 -9.57 11.70 13.83
CA GLY A 75 -9.42 11.44 12.41
C GLY A 75 -8.11 11.95 11.79
N SER A 76 -7.13 12.34 12.60
CA SER A 76 -5.87 12.92 12.13
C SER A 76 -4.91 11.86 11.57
N ILE A 77 -3.99 12.34 10.74
CA ILE A 77 -2.80 11.60 10.33
C ILE A 77 -1.90 11.44 11.56
N PRO A 78 -1.27 10.27 11.78
CA PRO A 78 -0.25 10.07 12.79
C PRO A 78 0.93 11.04 12.67
N ASP A 79 1.46 11.52 13.79
CA ASP A 79 2.56 12.49 13.79
C ASP A 79 3.79 11.95 13.02
N GLU A 80 4.11 10.67 13.17
CA GLU A 80 5.20 10.01 12.46
C GLU A 80 5.00 9.90 10.94
N SER A 81 3.78 10.15 10.45
CA SER A 81 3.44 10.11 9.01
C SER A 81 3.23 11.51 8.42
N LEU A 82 3.26 12.58 9.23
CA LEU A 82 2.96 13.95 8.78
C LEU A 82 4.02 14.50 7.84
N ASP A 83 5.31 14.36 8.19
CA ASP A 83 6.40 14.87 7.35
C ASP A 83 6.37 14.20 5.96
N PHE A 84 6.23 12.87 5.92
CA PHE A 84 6.03 12.13 4.66
C PHE A 84 4.81 12.65 3.87
N PHE A 85 3.68 12.88 4.54
CA PHE A 85 2.45 13.35 3.90
C PHE A 85 2.62 14.73 3.24
N ASP A 86 3.29 15.65 3.93
CA ASP A 86 3.57 17.00 3.43
C ASP A 86 4.59 16.97 2.29
N ASP A 87 5.59 16.11 2.37
CA ASP A 87 6.65 15.96 1.38
C ASP A 87 6.21 15.19 0.11
N MET A 88 5.00 14.61 0.08
CA MET A 88 4.45 13.95 -1.12
C MET A 88 4.47 14.82 -2.38
N GLN A 89 4.48 16.15 -2.25
CA GLN A 89 4.55 17.08 -3.38
C GLN A 89 5.95 17.30 -3.95
N GLU A 90 7.01 16.79 -3.29
CA GLU A 90 8.40 17.08 -3.61
C GLU A 90 9.00 16.13 -4.67
N ILE A 91 8.35 15.01 -4.98
CA ILE A 91 8.74 14.08 -6.05
C ILE A 91 7.65 13.91 -7.11
N ASP A 92 8.01 13.41 -8.29
CA ASP A 92 7.06 13.08 -9.34
C ASP A 92 6.42 11.70 -9.12
N TRP A 93 5.09 11.66 -9.06
CA TRP A 93 4.34 10.43 -8.88
C TRP A 93 3.64 9.94 -10.15
N THR A 94 3.78 10.64 -11.28
CA THR A 94 2.96 10.43 -12.48
C THR A 94 2.93 8.98 -12.98
N ASP A 95 4.07 8.28 -12.91
CA ASP A 95 4.20 6.88 -13.35
C ASP A 95 4.13 5.87 -12.20
N LYS A 96 3.89 6.33 -10.96
CA LYS A 96 3.86 5.49 -9.77
C LYS A 96 2.48 4.88 -9.56
N ILE A 97 2.47 3.61 -9.16
CA ILE A 97 1.26 2.86 -8.84
C ILE A 97 1.13 2.79 -7.33
N CYS A 98 -0.01 3.26 -6.80
CA CYS A 98 -0.19 3.40 -5.37
C CYS A 98 -1.39 2.62 -4.83
N ALA A 99 -1.26 2.19 -3.58
CA ALA A 99 -2.38 1.80 -2.72
C ALA A 99 -2.20 2.42 -1.34
N ILE A 100 -3.32 2.61 -0.64
CA ILE A 100 -3.34 2.97 0.77
C ILE A 100 -4.27 1.99 1.50
N LEU A 101 -3.75 1.43 2.59
CA LEU A 101 -4.47 0.57 3.50
C LEU A 101 -4.37 1.13 4.92
N GLY A 102 -5.21 0.66 5.83
CA GLY A 102 -5.06 0.97 7.25
C GLY A 102 -5.98 0.14 8.13
N SER A 103 -5.47 -0.19 9.32
CA SER A 103 -6.26 -0.68 10.44
C SER A 103 -6.91 0.49 11.19
N GLY A 104 -8.13 0.27 11.65
CA GLY A 104 -8.82 1.18 12.56
C GLY A 104 -9.89 0.47 13.37
N ASP A 105 -10.64 1.22 14.15
CA ASP A 105 -11.76 0.70 14.93
C ASP A 105 -13.06 1.44 14.58
N LYS A 106 -14.06 0.69 14.10
CA LYS A 106 -15.42 1.18 13.83
C LYS A 106 -16.09 1.80 15.04
N PHE A 107 -15.61 1.54 16.26
CA PHE A 107 -16.02 2.25 17.46
C PHE A 107 -15.94 3.78 17.29
N TYR A 108 -14.97 4.29 16.52
CA TYR A 108 -14.78 5.72 16.25
C TYR A 108 -15.74 6.30 15.19
N GLY A 109 -16.67 5.49 14.65
CA GLY A 109 -17.73 5.97 13.78
C GLY A 109 -17.22 6.69 12.53
N GLN A 110 -17.46 8.00 12.45
CA GLN A 110 -17.08 8.83 11.29
C GLN A 110 -15.56 8.95 11.09
N ASP A 111 -14.77 8.74 12.15
CA ASP A 111 -13.31 8.86 12.12
C ASP A 111 -12.64 7.51 11.78
N TYR A 112 -13.43 6.46 11.52
CA TYR A 112 -12.92 5.14 11.15
C TYR A 112 -12.03 5.18 9.89
N CYS A 113 -10.72 4.96 10.12
CA CYS A 113 -9.66 5.04 9.11
C CYS A 113 -9.71 6.35 8.31
N LYS A 114 -9.95 7.49 8.97
CA LYS A 114 -10.04 8.79 8.29
C LYS A 114 -8.73 9.18 7.61
N ALA A 115 -7.58 8.90 8.22
CA ALA A 115 -6.26 9.17 7.63
C ALA A 115 -6.04 8.39 6.32
N VAL A 116 -6.60 7.18 6.19
CA VAL A 116 -6.57 6.40 4.94
C VAL A 116 -7.26 7.15 3.80
N ASP A 117 -8.39 7.80 4.09
CA ASP A 117 -9.08 8.63 3.09
C ASP A 117 -8.25 9.87 2.75
N THR A 118 -7.66 10.53 3.76
CA THR A 118 -6.81 11.71 3.58
C THR A 118 -5.58 11.41 2.71
N PHE A 119 -4.88 10.31 2.96
CA PHE A 119 -3.78 9.84 2.10
C PHE A 119 -4.27 9.51 0.70
N ALA A 120 -5.43 8.85 0.55
CA ALA A 120 -5.99 8.55 -0.77
C ALA A 120 -6.27 9.82 -1.59
N GLU A 121 -6.74 10.88 -0.95
CA GLU A 121 -6.94 12.19 -1.59
C GLU A 121 -5.60 12.84 -1.96
N GLN A 122 -4.59 12.74 -1.10
CA GLN A 122 -3.26 13.28 -1.36
C GLN A 122 -2.57 12.56 -2.52
N ILE A 123 -2.57 11.22 -2.55
CA ILE A 123 -2.06 10.40 -3.67
C ILE A 123 -2.70 10.82 -5.00
N LYS A 124 -4.01 11.12 -5.02
CA LYS A 124 -4.67 11.57 -6.25
C LYS A 124 -4.19 12.94 -6.72
N LYS A 125 -3.81 13.83 -5.80
CA LYS A 125 -3.30 15.17 -6.14
C LYS A 125 -1.89 15.12 -6.70
N THR A 126 -1.09 14.11 -6.37
CA THR A 126 0.27 13.96 -6.91
C THR A 126 0.29 13.47 -8.37
N GLY A 127 -0.83 12.98 -8.89
CA GLY A 127 -0.93 12.41 -10.23
C GLY A 127 -0.66 10.90 -10.30
N ALA A 128 -0.37 10.26 -9.16
CA ALA A 128 -0.15 8.82 -9.09
C ALA A 128 -1.39 8.01 -9.52
N ASN A 129 -1.14 6.79 -10.00
CA ASN A 129 -2.20 5.82 -10.25
C ASN A 129 -2.60 5.13 -8.95
N LEU A 130 -3.65 5.63 -8.27
CA LEU A 130 -4.29 4.90 -7.18
C LEU A 130 -5.08 3.70 -7.73
N ALA A 131 -4.40 2.57 -7.92
CA ALA A 131 -4.91 1.42 -8.68
C ALA A 131 -6.03 0.64 -7.99
N THR A 132 -6.22 0.85 -6.69
CA THR A 132 -7.26 0.20 -5.90
C THR A 132 -7.97 1.19 -4.99
N SER A 133 -9.22 0.90 -4.64
CA SER A 133 -9.92 1.71 -3.63
C SER A 133 -9.24 1.54 -2.25
N PRO A 134 -9.19 2.58 -1.41
CA PRO A 134 -8.58 2.50 -0.09
C PRO A 134 -9.12 1.32 0.73
N VAL A 135 -8.23 0.54 1.34
CA VAL A 135 -8.61 -0.67 2.08
C VAL A 135 -8.59 -0.38 3.58
N LYS A 136 -9.74 -0.56 4.23
CA LYS A 136 -9.91 -0.32 5.67
C LYS A 136 -10.15 -1.64 6.39
N ILE A 137 -9.32 -1.94 7.38
CA ILE A 137 -9.34 -3.17 8.17
C ILE A 137 -9.85 -2.87 9.57
N GLN A 138 -10.67 -3.76 10.15
CA GLN A 138 -11.12 -3.62 11.54
C GLN A 138 -10.10 -4.30 12.46
N LEU A 139 -9.40 -3.52 13.29
CA LEU A 139 -8.37 -4.01 14.22
C LEU A 139 -7.29 -4.82 13.48
N ALA A 140 -6.81 -5.91 14.08
CA ALA A 140 -5.80 -6.75 13.47
C ALA A 140 -6.37 -7.49 12.24
N PRO A 141 -5.61 -7.57 11.13
CA PRO A 141 -6.05 -8.30 9.95
C PRO A 141 -6.24 -9.78 10.25
N ASP A 142 -7.34 -10.35 9.75
CA ASP A 142 -7.64 -11.79 9.88
C ASP A 142 -7.95 -12.47 8.53
N GLU A 143 -8.42 -13.72 8.57
CA GLU A 143 -8.73 -14.49 7.36
C GLU A 143 -9.85 -13.85 6.51
N SER A 144 -10.75 -13.09 7.13
CA SER A 144 -11.85 -12.42 6.44
C SER A 144 -11.37 -11.22 5.61
N ASP A 145 -10.21 -10.65 5.94
CA ASP A 145 -9.57 -9.55 5.22
C ASP A 145 -8.69 -10.01 4.05
N ALA A 146 -8.29 -11.29 4.04
CA ALA A 146 -7.43 -11.86 3.01
C ALA A 146 -7.92 -11.63 1.57
N PRO A 147 -9.24 -11.70 1.24
CA PRO A 147 -9.73 -11.36 -0.09
C PRO A 147 -9.46 -9.91 -0.50
N ALA A 148 -9.58 -8.95 0.42
CA ALA A 148 -9.33 -7.53 0.14
C ALA A 148 -7.84 -7.28 -0.13
N ILE A 149 -6.95 -7.88 0.69
CA ILE A 149 -5.49 -7.80 0.49
C ILE A 149 -5.08 -8.43 -0.84
N LYS A 150 -5.61 -9.62 -1.16
CA LYS A 150 -5.38 -10.29 -2.45
C LYS A 150 -5.86 -9.47 -3.63
N LYS A 151 -7.02 -8.81 -3.51
CA LYS A 151 -7.56 -7.94 -4.56
C LYS A 151 -6.64 -6.74 -4.78
N CYS A 152 -6.27 -6.04 -3.70
CA CYS A 152 -5.33 -4.91 -3.72
C CYS A 152 -4.05 -5.27 -4.47
N VAL A 153 -3.35 -6.33 -4.08
CA VAL A 153 -2.10 -6.75 -4.73
C VAL A 153 -2.31 -7.18 -6.18
N SER A 154 -3.46 -7.75 -6.53
CA SER A 154 -3.78 -8.09 -7.92
C SER A 154 -3.93 -6.86 -8.80
N GLU A 155 -4.60 -5.84 -8.31
CA GLU A 155 -4.84 -4.60 -9.04
C GLU A 155 -3.55 -3.79 -9.21
N LEU A 156 -2.71 -3.74 -8.16
CA LEU A 156 -1.38 -3.12 -8.23
C LEU A 156 -0.50 -3.77 -9.31
N LEU A 157 -0.38 -5.10 -9.30
CA LEU A 157 0.40 -5.82 -10.31
C LEU A 157 -0.22 -5.74 -11.70
N ALA A 158 -1.54 -5.70 -11.82
CA ALA A 158 -2.18 -5.54 -13.13
C ALA A 158 -1.94 -4.15 -13.72
N ALA A 159 -1.84 -3.12 -12.87
CA ALA A 159 -1.53 -1.75 -13.29
C ALA A 159 -0.06 -1.55 -13.69
N SER A 160 0.84 -2.42 -13.24
CA SER A 160 2.29 -2.33 -13.49
C SER A 160 2.76 -3.09 -14.74
N ASN A 161 1.84 -3.65 -15.54
CA ASN A 161 2.14 -4.46 -16.74
C ASN A 161 1.61 -3.82 -18.02
#